data_AF-Q2XTA8-F1
#
_entry.id   AF-Q2XTA8-F1
#
_cell.length_a   1.000
_cell.length_b   1.000
_cell.length_c   1.000
_cell.angle_alpha   90.00
_cell.angle_beta   90.00
_cell.angle_gamma   90.00
#
_symmetry.space_group_name_H-M   'P 1'
#
loop_
_entity.id
_entity.type
_entity.pdbx_description
1 polymer ?
#
loop_
_entity_poly.entity_id
_entity_poly.type
_entity_poly.pdbx_seq_one_letter_code
_entity_poly.pdbx_strand_id
1 'polypeptide(L)'
;YLLQYNDPKRQTHIEDPALIRWTYARSANVYPNFRPTPKNSLLGAVAGLGPLIFWYYVIKTDRDKKERLIQEGKLDRKFSISY
;
A
#
# COMPACT_ATOMS: atom_id res chain seq x y z
N TYR A 1 -4.91 24.36 27.44
CA TYR A 1 -3.59 23.75 27.23
C TYR A 1 -2.56 24.23 28.25
N LEU A 2 -2.15 25.51 28.25
CA LEU A 2 -1.09 26.03 29.13
C LEU A 2 -1.32 25.76 30.63
N LEU A 3 -2.57 25.85 31.10
CA LEU A 3 -2.92 25.52 32.50
C LEU A 3 -2.66 24.05 32.87
N GLN A 4 -2.85 23.12 31.94
CA GLN A 4 -2.58 21.68 32.17
C GLN A 4 -1.10 21.36 31.99
N TYR A 5 -0.42 22.04 31.08
CA TYR A 5 1.01 21.87 30.84
C TYR A 5 1.86 22.37 32.02
N ASN A 6 1.47 23.49 32.63
CA ASN A 6 2.21 24.13 33.72
C ASN A 6 1.86 23.56 35.12
N ASP A 7 1.05 22.50 35.23
CA ASP A 7 0.71 21.88 36.53
C ASP A 7 1.86 20.98 37.02
N PRO A 8 2.56 21.33 38.11
CA PRO A 8 3.70 20.56 38.60
C PRO A 8 3.32 19.20 39.22
N LYS A 9 2.04 18.98 39.54
CA LYS A 9 1.57 17.70 40.11
C LYS A 9 1.24 16.67 39.04
N ARG A 10 1.18 17.08 37.78
CA ARG A 10 0.72 16.23 36.67
C ARG A 10 1.85 15.33 36.16
N GLN A 11 1.66 14.02 36.25
CA GLN A 11 2.62 13.01 35.78
C GLN A 11 2.20 12.31 34.47
N THR A 12 0.99 12.58 33.98
CA THR A 12 0.40 11.89 32.82
C THR A 12 0.49 12.72 31.53
N HIS A 13 0.26 12.08 30.38
CA HIS A 13 0.22 12.75 29.08
C HIS A 13 -0.99 13.71 28.96
N ILE A 14 -0.88 14.82 28.20
CA ILE A 14 -2.05 15.69 27.92
C ILE A 14 -2.85 15.03 26.80
N GLU A 15 -4.06 14.61 27.08
CA GLU A 15 -4.96 14.18 26.03
C GLU A 15 -5.44 15.38 25.22
N ASP A 16 -5.12 15.37 23.93
CA ASP A 16 -5.68 16.34 22.99
C ASP A 16 -6.94 15.72 22.34
N PRO A 17 -8.14 16.21 22.66
CA PRO A 17 -9.37 15.72 22.05
C PRO A 17 -9.40 15.94 20.53
N ALA A 18 -8.67 16.92 20.00
CA ALA A 18 -8.56 17.11 18.55
C ALA A 18 -7.80 15.94 17.91
N LEU A 19 -6.68 15.52 18.51
CA LEU A 19 -5.90 14.37 18.06
C LEU A 19 -6.72 13.07 18.15
N ILE A 20 -7.44 12.86 19.25
CA ILE A 20 -8.28 11.66 19.43
C ILE A 20 -9.39 11.60 18.38
N ARG A 21 -10.03 12.73 18.05
CA ARG A 21 -11.04 12.77 16.99
C ARG A 21 -10.44 12.51 15.61
N TRP A 22 -9.24 13.03 15.35
CA TRP A 22 -8.53 12.79 14.10
C TRP A 22 -8.16 11.31 13.93
N THR A 23 -7.62 10.67 14.97
CA THR A 23 -7.29 9.24 14.92
C THR A 23 -8.55 8.40 14.73
N TYR A 24 -9.63 8.70 15.48
CA TYR A 24 -10.92 8.03 15.33
C TYR A 24 -11.49 8.14 13.91
N ALA A 25 -11.43 9.34 13.31
CA ALA A 25 -11.91 9.57 11.95
C ALA A 25 -11.15 8.73 10.90
N ARG A 26 -9.86 8.46 11.13
CA ARG A 26 -9.00 7.70 10.23
C ARG A 26 -9.05 6.19 10.44
N SER A 27 -9.32 5.72 11.65
CA SER A 27 -9.30 4.28 11.99
C SER A 27 -10.70 3.66 12.01
N ALA A 28 -11.63 4.26 12.76
CA ALA A 28 -12.92 3.66 13.05
C ALA A 28 -14.05 4.19 12.15
N ASN A 29 -13.93 5.42 11.66
CA ASN A 29 -15.02 6.10 10.95
C ASN A 29 -15.00 5.93 9.42
N VAL A 30 -14.09 5.12 8.88
CA VAL A 30 -13.92 4.96 7.42
C VAL A 30 -15.00 4.06 6.83
N TYR A 31 -15.18 2.86 7.35
CA TYR A 31 -16.16 1.89 6.82
C TYR A 31 -17.62 2.23 7.14
N PRO A 32 -17.98 2.72 8.34
CA PRO A 32 -19.36 3.12 8.64
C PRO A 32 -19.93 4.21 7.70
N ASN A 33 -19.07 5.06 7.14
CA ASN A 33 -19.48 6.11 6.20
C ASN A 33 -19.20 5.76 4.74
N PHE A 34 -18.69 4.56 4.46
CA PHE A 34 -18.43 4.13 3.10
C PHE A 34 -19.74 3.88 2.37
N ARG A 35 -19.88 4.48 1.17
CA ARG A 35 -21.00 4.24 0.27
C ARG A 35 -20.49 3.58 -1.01
N PRO A 36 -20.97 2.36 -1.36
CA PRO A 36 -20.59 1.69 -2.59
C PRO A 36 -21.25 2.37 -3.78
N THR A 37 -20.64 3.47 -4.24
CA THR A 37 -21.03 4.17 -5.46
C THR A 37 -20.24 3.63 -6.65
N PRO A 38 -20.77 3.67 -7.88
CA PRO A 38 -20.04 3.18 -9.06
C PRO A 38 -18.64 3.80 -9.20
N LYS A 39 -18.50 5.10 -8.90
CA LYS A 39 -17.20 5.81 -8.90
C LYS A 39 -16.21 5.21 -7.90
N ASN A 40 -16.63 5.02 -6.65
CA ASN A 40 -15.76 4.50 -5.59
C ASN A 40 -15.38 3.04 -5.86
N SER A 41 -16.34 2.23 -6.30
CA SER A 41 -16.11 0.82 -6.64
C SER A 41 -15.15 0.68 -7.82
N LEU A 42 -15.30 1.50 -8.87
CA LEU A 42 -14.39 1.48 -10.02
C LEU A 42 -12.96 1.88 -9.60
N LEU A 43 -12.81 2.96 -8.83
CA LEU A 43 -11.49 3.40 -8.36
C LEU A 43 -10.83 2.33 -7.47
N GLY A 44 -11.59 1.70 -6.58
CA GLY A 44 -11.11 0.61 -5.74
C GLY A 44 -10.67 -0.61 -6.56
N ALA A 45 -11.45 -0.99 -7.58
CA ALA A 45 -11.09 -2.10 -8.46
C ALA A 45 -9.82 -1.81 -9.26
N VAL A 46 -9.69 -0.61 -9.83
CA VAL A 46 -8.50 -0.20 -10.59
C VAL A 46 -7.27 -0.12 -9.67
N ALA A 47 -7.41 0.47 -8.48
CA ALA A 47 -6.28 0.59 -7.54
C ALA A 47 -5.88 -0.77 -6.93
N GLY A 48 -6.84 -1.66 -6.69
CA GLY A 48 -6.60 -2.98 -6.11
C GLY A 48 -6.09 -4.01 -7.11
N LEU A 49 -6.77 -4.15 -8.26
CA LEU A 49 -6.44 -5.16 -9.27
C LEU A 49 -5.48 -4.64 -10.33
N GLY A 50 -5.47 -3.34 -10.61
CA GLY A 50 -4.64 -2.74 -11.66
C GLY A 50 -3.15 -3.05 -11.49
N PRO A 51 -2.54 -2.84 -10.31
CA PRO A 51 -1.14 -3.18 -10.09
C PRO A 51 -0.85 -4.67 -10.28
N LEU A 52 -1.76 -5.56 -9.85
CA LEU A 52 -1.59 -7.01 -10.00
C LEU A 52 -1.59 -7.42 -11.47
N ILE A 53 -2.56 -6.91 -12.24
CA ILE A 53 -2.65 -7.18 -13.68
C ILE A 53 -1.43 -6.60 -14.40
N PHE A 54 -1.04 -5.38 -14.07
CA PHE A 54 0.14 -4.73 -14.64
C PHE A 54 1.41 -5.57 -14.42
N TRP A 55 1.69 -5.96 -13.18
CA TRP A 55 2.88 -6.75 -12.85
C TRP A 55 2.82 -8.17 -13.43
N TYR A 56 1.64 -8.77 -13.50
CA TYR A 56 1.45 -10.04 -14.17
C TYR A 56 1.96 -9.96 -15.62
N TYR A 57 1.54 -8.96 -16.39
CA TYR A 57 1.98 -8.81 -17.78
C TYR A 57 3.46 -8.46 -17.91
N VAL A 58 3.99 -7.55 -17.07
CA VAL A 58 5.41 -7.19 -17.09
C VAL A 58 6.29 -8.42 -16.83
N ILE A 59 5.99 -9.18 -15.77
CA ILE A 59 6.77 -10.36 -15.41
C ILE A 59 6.56 -11.47 -16.46
N LYS A 60 5.33 -11.65 -16.97
CA LYS A 60 5.03 -12.67 -17.97
C LYS A 60 5.81 -12.44 -19.26
N THR A 61 5.79 -11.21 -19.77
CA THR A 61 6.51 -10.86 -21.01
C THR A 61 8.02 -10.98 -20.87
N ASP A 62 8.58 -10.58 -19.73
CA ASP A 62 10.01 -10.74 -19.45
C ASP A 62 10.42 -12.22 -19.39
N ARG A 63 9.65 -13.04 -18.66
CA ARG A 63 9.89 -14.48 -18.57
C ARG A 63 9.78 -15.17 -19.92
N ASP A 64 8.74 -14.90 -20.68
CA ASP A 64 8.53 -15.52 -21.99
C ASP A 64 9.66 -15.13 -22.96
N LYS A 65 10.12 -13.88 -22.92
CA LYS A 65 11.29 -13.42 -23.70
C LYS A 65 12.56 -14.14 -23.27
N LYS A 66 12.82 -14.26 -21.96
CA LYS A 66 14.00 -14.93 -21.41
C LYS A 66 14.04 -16.40 -21.81
N GLU A 67 12.93 -17.12 -21.65
CA GLU A 67 12.81 -18.53 -22.06
C GLU A 67 13.05 -18.71 -23.56
N ARG A 68 12.49 -17.82 -24.40
CA ARG A 68 12.74 -17.85 -25.85
C ARG A 68 14.22 -17.68 -26.19
N LEU A 69 14.91 -16.75 -25.55
CA LEU A 69 16.35 -16.52 -25.78
C LEU A 69 17.21 -17.69 -25.31
N ILE A 70 16.80 -18.42 -24.26
CA ILE A 70 17.47 -19.66 -23.81
C ILE A 70 17.30 -20.74 -24.87
N GLN A 71 16.08 -20.97 -25.36
CA GLN A 71 15.79 -21.99 -26.38
C GLN A 71 16.52 -21.73 -27.70
N GLU A 72 16.62 -20.48 -28.11
CA GLU A 72 17.36 -20.07 -29.32
C GLU A 72 18.90 -20.07 -29.13
N GLY A 73 19.40 -20.33 -27.92
CA GLY A 73 20.83 -20.27 -27.60
C GLY A 73 21.43 -18.86 -27.66
N LYS A 74 20.59 -17.82 -27.68
CA LYS A 74 21.00 -16.41 -27.80
C LYS A 74 21.25 -15.74 -26.45
N LEU A 75 20.81 -16.35 -25.35
CA LEU A 75 21.03 -15.81 -24.01
C LEU A 75 22.43 -16.16 -23.52
N ASP A 76 23.27 -15.14 -23.27
CA ASP A 76 24.57 -15.35 -22.65
C ASP A 76 24.43 -15.73 -21.17
N ARG A 77 24.75 -16.99 -20.84
CA ARG A 77 24.73 -17.56 -19.48
C ARG A 77 26.03 -18.28 -19.11
N LYS A 78 27.14 -18.00 -19.82
CA LYS A 78 28.38 -18.79 -19.72
C LYS A 78 28.93 -18.93 -18.29
N PHE A 79 28.75 -17.92 -17.44
CA PHE A 79 29.23 -17.90 -16.05
C PHE A 79 28.10 -17.93 -15.00
N SER A 80 26.85 -18.21 -15.41
CA SER A 80 25.70 -18.32 -14.50
C SER A 80 25.64 -19.73 -13.91
N ILE A 81 26.42 -19.97 -12.86
CA ILE A 81 26.53 -21.28 -12.18
C ILE A 81 25.55 -21.41 -11.00
N SER A 82 25.06 -20.28 -10.47
CA SER A 82 24.04 -20.20 -9.43
C SER A 82 22.77 -19.52 -9.96
N TYR A 83 21.62 -19.90 -9.40
CA TYR A 83 20.30 -19.36 -9.73
C TYR A 83 20.02 -18.02 -9.07
#